data_AF-A0A1M6YG56-F1
#
_entry.id   AF-A0A1M6YG56-F1
#
_cell.length_a   1.000
_cell.length_b   1.000
_cell.length_c   1.000
_cell.angle_alpha   90.00
_cell.angle_beta   90.00
_cell.angle_gamma   90.00
#
_symmetry.space_group_name_H-M   'P 1'
#
loop_
_entity.id
_entity.type
_entity.pdbx_description
1 polymer ?
#
loop_
_entity_poly.entity_id
_entity_poly.type
_entity_poly.pdbx_seq_one_letter_code
_entity_poly.pdbx_strand_id
1 'polypeptide(L)'
;MTDSVLEDNVKASVILMGSFQFEKSANDIDLIIVYKTANYVALKKLKSIITKTLNDEFGLPVHYITLSQNEYAEMEQLHKEKQQIIFDFNNKSIV
;
A
#
# COMPACT_ATOMS: atom_id res chain seq x y z
N MET A 1 -18.71 -16.41 6.37
CA MET A 1 -17.70 -16.82 5.37
C MET A 1 -16.35 -16.56 6.01
N THR A 2 -15.59 -17.62 6.24
CA THR A 2 -14.40 -17.67 7.08
C THR A 2 -13.22 -16.94 6.44
N ASP A 3 -12.37 -16.36 7.28
CA ASP A 3 -11.13 -15.64 6.91
C ASP A 3 -10.20 -16.45 5.99
N SER A 4 -10.31 -17.79 6.02
CA SER A 4 -9.62 -18.72 5.12
C SER A 4 -9.90 -18.47 3.63
N VAL A 5 -11.09 -17.96 3.28
CA VAL A 5 -11.43 -17.63 1.88
C VAL A 5 -10.68 -16.36 1.45
N LEU A 6 -10.32 -15.46 2.37
CA LEU A 6 -9.57 -14.26 2.03
C LEU A 6 -8.09 -14.59 1.78
N GLU A 7 -7.48 -15.45 2.59
CA GLU A 7 -6.07 -15.87 2.44
C GLU A 7 -5.82 -16.60 1.12
N ASP A 8 -6.71 -17.51 0.71
CA ASP A 8 -6.56 -18.24 -0.56
C ASP A 8 -6.82 -17.35 -1.79
N ASN A 9 -7.64 -16.29 -1.64
CA ASN A 9 -8.03 -15.42 -2.75
C ASN A 9 -7.22 -14.12 -2.86
N VAL A 10 -6.46 -13.75 -1.82
CA VAL A 10 -5.65 -12.53 -1.77
C VAL A 10 -4.20 -12.92 -1.55
N LYS A 11 -3.50 -13.24 -2.64
CA LYS A 11 -2.04 -13.38 -2.64
C LYS A 11 -1.40 -11.99 -2.60
N ALA A 12 -1.48 -11.32 -1.45
CA ALA A 12 -0.95 -9.98 -1.27
C ALA A 12 -0.18 -9.81 0.04
N SER A 13 0.85 -8.98 0.01
CA SER A 13 1.57 -8.48 1.19
C SER A 13 1.03 -7.10 1.56
N VAL A 14 1.04 -6.77 2.85
CA VAL A 14 0.72 -5.43 3.37
C VAL A 14 1.92 -4.90 4.12
N ILE A 15 2.40 -3.73 3.74
CA ILE A 15 3.62 -3.11 4.26
C ILE A 15 3.25 -1.77 4.88
N LEU A 16 3.68 -1.53 6.12
CA LEU A 16 3.53 -0.25 6.81
C LEU A 16 4.60 0.73 6.32
N MET A 17 4.17 1.95 5.98
CA MET A 17 5.01 3.03 5.50
C MET A 17 4.71 4.33 6.26
N GLY A 18 5.42 5.41 5.93
CA GLY A 18 5.16 6.74 6.45
C GLY A 18 5.66 6.96 7.88
N SER A 19 5.26 8.10 8.44
CA SER A 19 5.70 8.59 9.76
C SER A 19 5.19 7.73 10.92
N PHE A 20 4.08 7.00 10.73
CA PHE A 20 3.50 6.12 11.75
C PHE A 20 4.44 4.99 12.20
N GLN A 21 5.45 4.65 11.39
CA GLN A 21 6.49 3.69 11.77
C GLN A 21 7.38 4.18 12.92
N PHE A 22 7.52 5.50 13.10
CA PHE A 22 8.57 6.08 13.94
C PHE A 22 8.01 7.01 15.01
N GLU A 23 6.82 7.58 14.80
CA GLU A 23 6.27 8.62 15.68
C GLU A 23 4.89 8.27 16.21
N LYS A 24 4.68 8.58 17.50
CA LYS A 24 3.37 8.43 18.16
C LYS A 24 2.34 9.48 17.72
N SER A 25 2.79 10.55 17.06
CA SER A 25 1.97 11.70 16.62
C SER A 25 1.66 11.70 15.13
N ALA A 26 1.86 10.57 14.44
CA ALA A 26 1.47 10.46 13.05
C ALA A 26 -0.05 10.71 12.88
N ASN A 27 -0.41 11.44 11.83
CA ASN A 27 -1.78 11.88 11.58
C ASN A 27 -2.61 10.83 10.84
N ASP A 28 -1.95 9.87 10.23
CA ASP A 28 -2.48 8.86 9.33
C ASP A 28 -1.59 7.61 9.32
N ILE A 29 -2.11 6.54 8.74
CA ILE A 29 -1.40 5.27 8.55
C ILE A 29 -1.30 4.98 7.06
N ASP A 30 -0.08 5.00 6.52
CA ASP A 30 0.19 4.66 5.13
C ASP A 30 0.50 3.17 4.97
N LEU A 31 -0.24 2.48 4.11
CA LEU A 31 -0.05 1.07 3.81
C LEU A 31 0.17 0.84 2.31
N ILE A 32 1.15 0.02 1.96
CA ILE A 32 1.30 -0.52 0.60
C ILE A 32 0.74 -1.94 0.58
N ILE A 33 -0.20 -2.19 -0.34
CA ILE A 33 -0.66 -3.55 -0.66
C ILE A 33 0.01 -4.01 -1.95
N VAL A 34 0.78 -5.09 -1.89
CA VAL A 34 1.48 -5.68 -3.02
C VAL A 34 0.81 -6.99 -3.40
N TYR A 35 0.11 -7.05 -4.54
CA TYR A 35 -0.61 -8.25 -4.97
C TYR A 35 0.10 -9.02 -6.08
N LYS A 36 0.02 -10.35 -6.03
CA LYS A 36 0.54 -11.25 -7.08
C LYS A 36 -0.48 -11.49 -8.20
N THR A 37 -1.77 -11.50 -7.88
CA THR A 37 -2.86 -11.72 -8.85
C THR A 37 -3.97 -10.71 -8.60
N ALA A 38 -4.41 -10.01 -9.65
CA ALA A 38 -5.41 -8.95 -9.52
C ALA A 38 -6.78 -9.53 -9.20
N ASN A 39 -7.20 -9.40 -7.94
CA ASN A 39 -8.57 -9.69 -7.49
C ASN A 39 -9.09 -8.49 -6.69
N TYR A 40 -9.57 -7.46 -7.39
CA TYR A 40 -9.96 -6.19 -6.77
C TYR A 40 -11.13 -6.31 -5.79
N VAL A 41 -12.02 -7.29 -5.95
CA VAL A 41 -13.10 -7.55 -4.99
C VAL A 41 -12.52 -8.03 -3.67
N ALA A 42 -11.59 -8.98 -3.72
CA ALA A 42 -10.95 -9.51 -2.53
C ALA A 42 -10.00 -8.48 -1.89
N LEU A 43 -9.26 -7.70 -2.68
CA LEU A 43 -8.44 -6.58 -2.20
C LEU A 43 -9.28 -5.50 -1.51
N LYS A 44 -10.46 -5.16 -2.05
CA LYS A 44 -11.38 -4.20 -1.41
C LYS A 44 -11.86 -4.70 -0.04
N LYS A 45 -12.18 -6.00 0.07
CA LYS A 45 -12.54 -6.62 1.36
C LYS A 45 -11.37 -6.59 2.34
N LEU A 46 -10.16 -6.93 1.90
CA LEU A 46 -8.96 -6.85 2.73
C LEU A 46 -8.74 -5.43 3.28
N LYS A 47 -8.78 -4.41 2.42
CA LYS A 47 -8.68 -3.00 2.84
C LYS A 47 -9.73 -2.63 3.87
N SER A 48 -10.99 -3.05 3.66
CA SER A 48 -12.07 -2.76 4.59
C SER A 48 -11.83 -3.38 5.98
N ILE A 49 -11.30 -4.60 6.03
CA ILE A 49 -10.99 -5.29 7.28
C ILE A 49 -9.85 -4.56 7.99
N ILE A 50 -8.74 -4.31 7.30
CA ILE A 50 -7.57 -3.63 7.86
C ILE A 50 -7.94 -2.23 8.36
N THR A 51 -8.65 -1.43 7.56
CA THR A 51 -9.06 -0.08 7.95
C THR A 51 -9.95 -0.10 9.18
N LYS A 52 -10.88 -1.06 9.28
CA LYS A 52 -11.71 -1.18 10.47
C LYS A 52 -10.85 -1.46 11.70
N THR A 53 -9.99 -2.46 11.64
CA THR A 53 -9.11 -2.83 12.76
C THR A 53 -8.22 -1.68 13.21
N LEU A 54 -7.56 -1.00 12.26
CA LEU A 54 -6.66 0.11 12.57
C LEU A 54 -7.40 1.35 13.08
N ASN A 55 -8.61 1.62 12.60
CA ASN A 55 -9.43 2.70 13.13
C ASN A 55 -9.92 2.37 14.54
N ASP A 56 -10.37 1.14 14.79
CA ASP A 56 -10.80 0.70 16.11
C ASP A 56 -9.65 0.78 17.16
N GLU A 57 -8.40 0.54 16.73
CA GLU A 57 -7.22 0.57 17.61
C GLU A 57 -6.58 1.96 17.77
N PHE A 58 -6.45 2.72 16.68
CA PHE A 58 -5.68 3.97 16.64
C PHE A 58 -6.52 5.22 16.38
N GLY A 59 -7.73 5.08 15.84
CA GLY A 59 -8.61 6.21 15.50
C GLY A 59 -8.09 7.08 14.34
N LEU A 60 -7.11 6.59 13.58
CA LEU A 60 -6.45 7.34 12.51
C LEU A 60 -6.98 6.94 11.11
N PRO A 61 -7.00 7.88 10.15
CA PRO A 61 -7.26 7.56 8.75
C PRO A 61 -6.16 6.65 8.18
N VAL A 62 -6.56 5.76 7.27
CA VAL A 62 -5.66 4.81 6.59
C VAL A 62 -5.59 5.14 5.10
N HIS A 63 -4.40 5.39 4.59
CA HIS A 63 -4.12 5.59 3.17
C HIS A 63 -3.49 4.34 2.57
N TYR A 64 -3.93 3.98 1.36
CA TYR A 64 -3.44 2.80 0.66
C TYR A 64 -2.82 3.14 -0.68
N ILE A 65 -1.62 2.63 -0.90
CA ILE A 65 -1.04 2.42 -2.22
C ILE A 65 -1.25 0.95 -2.58
N THR A 66 -1.63 0.65 -3.82
CA THR A 66 -1.87 -0.74 -4.26
C THR A 66 -1.11 -1.00 -5.54
N LEU A 67 -0.17 -1.93 -5.47
CA LEU A 67 0.76 -2.24 -6.53
C LEU A 67 0.70 -3.74 -6.81
N SER A 68 0.85 -4.10 -8.08
CA SER A 68 1.26 -5.45 -8.44
C SER A 68 2.68 -5.72 -7.94
N GLN A 69 3.03 -6.99 -7.86
CA GLN A 69 4.40 -7.40 -7.51
C GLN A 69 5.46 -6.77 -8.43
N ASN A 70 5.14 -6.58 -9.72
CA ASN A 70 6.04 -5.95 -10.68
C ASN A 70 6.18 -4.45 -10.43
N GLU A 71 5.06 -3.73 -10.27
CA GLU A 71 5.07 -2.28 -9.96
C GLU A 71 5.82 -1.98 -8.65
N TYR A 72 5.70 -2.87 -7.64
CA TYR A 72 6.45 -2.73 -6.41
C TYR A 72 7.96 -2.95 -6.62
N ALA A 73 8.35 -3.94 -7.42
CA ALA A 73 9.76 -4.18 -7.73
C ALA A 73 10.40 -3.00 -8.50
N GLU A 74 9.66 -2.41 -9.45
CA GLU A 74 10.07 -1.20 -10.16
C GLU A 74 10.24 -0.01 -9.22
N MET A 75 9.27 0.20 -8.31
CA MET A 75 9.34 1.26 -7.29
C MET A 75 10.57 1.08 -6.37
N GLU A 76 10.84 -0.14 -5.90
CA GLU A 76 12.01 -0.45 -5.08
C GLU A 76 13.33 -0.18 -5.82
N GLN A 77 13.37 -0.45 -7.13
CA GLN A 77 14.53 -0.15 -7.97
C GLN A 77 14.73 1.37 -8.09
N LEU A 78 13.68 2.13 -8.41
CA LEU A 78 13.73 3.59 -8.51
C LEU A 78 14.19 4.23 -7.18
N HIS A 79 13.72 3.69 -6.05
CA HIS A 79 14.12 4.16 -4.72
C HIS A 79 15.62 3.93 -4.46
N LYS A 80 16.15 2.75 -4.80
CA LYS A 80 17.59 2.44 -4.65
C LYS A 80 18.48 3.35 -5.48
N GLU A 81 18.01 3.74 -6.66
CA GLU A 81 18.72 4.66 -7.55
C GLU A 81 18.68 6.12 -7.05
N LYS A 82 18.04 6.37 -5.88
CA LYS A 82 17.81 7.72 -5.30
C LYS A 82 17.18 8.70 -6.28
N GLN A 83 16.50 8.19 -7.30
CA GLN A 83 15.86 9.03 -8.29
C GLN A 83 14.64 9.69 -7.62
N GLN A 84 14.66 11.02 -7.51
CA GLN A 84 13.45 11.80 -7.26
C GLN A 84 12.95 12.27 -8.61
N ILE A 85 12.16 11.44 -9.30
CA ILE A 85 11.52 11.90 -10.53
C ILE A 85 10.27 12.68 -10.16
N ILE A 86 10.34 13.99 -10.36
CA ILE A 86 9.27 14.93 -10.07
C ILE A 86 8.34 15.11 -11.30
N PHE A 87 8.64 14.49 -12.45
CA PHE A 87 7.82 14.57 -13.67
C PHE A 87 8.22 13.56 -14.78
N ASP A 88 7.51 13.52 -15.91
CA ASP A 88 6.55 12.54 -16.42
C ASP A 88 6.72 12.46 -17.97
N PHE A 89 6.29 11.34 -18.52
CA PHE A 89 6.54 10.79 -19.86
C PHE A 89 6.08 11.64 -21.06
N ASN A 90 5.09 12.53 -20.92
CA ASN A 90 4.55 13.27 -22.09
C ASN A 90 5.24 14.60 -22.38
N ASN A 91 6.11 15.06 -21.50
CA ASN A 91 6.57 16.43 -21.50
C ASN A 91 8.05 16.45 -21.11
N LYS A 92 8.83 17.17 -21.89
CA LYS A 92 10.27 17.27 -21.67
C LYS A 92 10.53 18.15 -20.43
N SER A 93 10.66 17.49 -19.26
CA SER A 93 11.11 17.99 -17.92
C SER A 93 10.02 18.58 -17.00
N ILE A 94 10.08 18.58 -15.64
CA ILE A 94 11.06 19.12 -14.65
C ILE A 94 10.88 18.33 -13.30
N VAL A 95 11.89 17.92 -12.51
CA VAL A 95 13.01 18.64 -11.84
C VAL A 95 14.27 17.80 -11.90
#